data_AF-A0A182NTW8-F1
#
_entry.id   AF-A0A182NTW8-F1
#
_cell.length_a   1.000
_cell.length_b   1.000
_cell.length_c   1.000
_cell.angle_alpha   90.00
_cell.angle_beta   90.00
_cell.angle_gamma   90.00
#
_symmetry.space_group_name_H-M   'P 1'
#
loop_
_entity.id
_entity.type
_entity.pdbx_description
1 polymer ?
#
loop_
_entity_poly.entity_id
_entity_poly.type
_entity_poly.pdbx_seq_one_letter_code
_entity_poly.pdbx_strand_id
1 'polypeptide(L)' 'MNEIIILCEGYSRYEQPDDTTTMLANCTCTLIKGPDCNVIVDTMTPWDGDLLLRRKYFCTMFRVAGHNI' A
#
# COMPACT_ATOMS: atom_id res chain seq x y z
N MET A 1 -15.47 6.97 -14.60
CA MET A 1 -14.99 5.57 -14.55
C MET A 1 -13.87 5.51 -13.54
N ASN A 2 -13.85 4.49 -12.70
CA ASN A 2 -12.83 4.38 -11.66
C ASN A 2 -11.52 3.84 -12.25
N GLU A 3 -10.39 4.32 -11.74
CA GLU A 3 -9.06 3.83 -12.10
C GLU A 3 -8.47 3.05 -10.93
N ILE A 4 -7.89 1.88 -11.21
CA ILE A 4 -7.30 1.00 -10.20
C ILE A 4 -5.77 1.08 -10.35
N ILE A 5 -5.09 1.40 -9.26
CA ILE A 5 -3.64 1.51 -9.21
C ILE A 5 -3.11 0.64 -8.08
N ILE A 6 -2.22 -0.31 -8.40
CA ILE A 6 -1.48 -1.05 -7.39
C ILE A 6 -0.34 -0.16 -6.87
N LEU A 7 -0.44 0.22 -5.60
CA LEU A 7 0.59 1.03 -4.94
C LEU A 7 1.78 0.15 -4.56
N CYS A 8 1.52 -1.02 -3.98
CA CYS A 8 2.52 -2.01 -3.60
C CYS A 8 1.98 -3.42 -3.86
N GLU A 9 2.78 -4.27 -4.53
CA GLU A 9 2.46 -5.68 -4.75
C GLU A 9 2.67 -6.47 -3.45
N GLY A 10 1.68 -7.28 -3.09
CA GLY A 10 1.80 -8.22 -1.99
C GLY A 10 2.74 -9.37 -2.32
N TYR A 11 3.22 -10.03 -1.28
CA TYR A 11 4.07 -11.21 -1.41
C TYR A 11 3.85 -12.16 -0.23
N SER A 12 4.18 -13.42 -0.47
CA SER A 12 4.31 -14.43 0.59
C SER A 12 5.41 -15.38 0.14
N ARG A 13 6.53 -15.37 0.85
CA ARG A 13 7.66 -16.26 0.58
C ARG A 13 8.38 -16.60 1.88
N TYR A 14 9.00 -17.77 1.91
CA TYR A 14 9.93 -18.09 2.98
C TYR A 14 11.10 -17.11 2.98
N GLU A 15 11.60 -16.79 4.17
CA GLU A 15 12.75 -15.87 4.33
C GLU A 15 14.01 -16.43 3.66
N GLN A 16 14.22 -17.75 3.80
CA GLN A 16 15.24 -18.49 3.07
C GLN A 16 14.63 -19.65 2.28
N PRO A 17 15.23 -20.08 1.15
CA PRO A 17 14.64 -21.13 0.30
C PRO A 17 14.45 -22.48 1.00
N ASP A 18 15.25 -22.78 2.02
CA ASP A 18 15.28 -24.02 2.80
C ASP A 18 14.67 -23.87 4.20
N ASP A 19 14.38 -22.65 4.65
CA ASP A 19 13.68 -22.39 5.90
C ASP A 19 12.16 -22.44 5.68
N THR A 20 11.50 -23.43 6.28
CA THR A 20 10.04 -23.58 6.22
C THR A 20 9.31 -22.98 7.43
N THR A 21 10.05 -22.36 8.36
CA THR A 21 9.50 -21.91 9.64
C THR A 21 9.09 -20.44 9.63
N THR A 22 9.79 -19.62 8.84
CA THR A 22 9.56 -18.17 8.80
C THR A 22 9.03 -17.72 7.44
N MET A 23 7.84 -17.11 7.45
CA MET A 23 7.20 -16.55 6.27
C MET A 23 7.31 -15.03 6.27
N LEU A 24 7.96 -14.46 5.24
CA LEU A 24 7.85 -13.04 4.94
C LEU A 24 6.59 -12.83 4.10
N ALA A 25 5.62 -12.13 4.65
CA ALA A 25 4.37 -11.85 3.97
C ALA A 25 3.93 -10.39 4.14
N ASN A 26 3.32 -9.87 3.08
CA ASN A 26 2.67 -8.57 3.10
C ASN A 26 1.49 -8.57 2.12
N CYS A 27 0.47 -7.76 2.39
CA CYS A 27 -0.70 -7.64 1.52
C CYS A 27 -0.39 -6.76 0.29
N THR A 28 -1.30 -6.71 -0.68
CA THR A 28 -1.24 -5.74 -1.79
C THR A 28 -1.94 -4.46 -1.35
N CYS A 29 -1.30 -3.31 -1.49
CA CYS A 29 -1.94 -2.01 -1.25
C CYS A 29 -2.44 -1.43 -2.57
N THR A 30 -3.73 -1.12 -2.65
CA THR A 30 -4.38 -0.63 -3.88
C THR A 30 -5.05 0.72 -3.65
N LEU A 31 -4.91 1.62 -4.62
CA LEU A 31 -5.68 2.85 -4.71
C LEU A 31 -6.75 2.71 -5.79
N ILE A 32 -7.99 2.93 -5.40
CA ILE A 32 -9.12 3.10 -6.31
C ILE A 32 -9.37 4.59 -6.43
N LYS A 33 -9.10 5.18 -7.59
CA LYS A 33 -9.42 6.58 -7.87
C LYS A 33 -10.85 6.70 -8.40
N GLY A 34 -11.66 7.43 -7.66
CA GLY A 34 -13.01 7.82 -8.06
C GLY A 34 -13.05 9.33 -8.37
N PRO A 35 -14.12 9.80 -9.03
CA PRO A 35 -14.29 11.23 -9.34
C PRO A 35 -14.46 12.09 -8.07
N ASP A 36 -15.13 11.56 -7.05
CA ASP A 36 -15.49 12.32 -5.83
C ASP A 36 -14.63 11.92 -4.61
N CYS A 37 -14.10 10.71 -4.62
CA CYS A 37 -13.35 10.14 -3.52
C CYS A 37 -12.37 9.10 -4.06
N ASN A 38 -11.17 9.04 -3.47
CA ASN A 38 -10.30 7.90 -3.68
C ASN A 38 -10.30 7.01 -2.43
N VAL A 39 -10.21 5.70 -2.66
CA VAL A 39 -10.27 4.68 -1.61
C VAL A 39 -8.95 3.92 -1.60
N ILE A 40 -8.38 3.77 -0.41
CA ILE A 40 -7.22 2.91 -0.19
C ILE A 40 -7.74 1.59 0.36
N VAL A 41 -7.34 0.50 -0.28
CA VAL A 41 -7.63 -0.87 0.15
C VAL A 41 -6.33 -1.48 0.63
N ASP A 42 -6.32 -1.90 1.90
CA ASP A 42 -5.16 -2.33 2.68
C ASP A 42 -4.01 -1.29 2.77
N THR A 43 -3.12 -1.46 3.75
CA THR A 43 -2.05 -0.49 4.04
C THR A 43 -0.71 -1.15 4.37
N MET A 44 -0.44 -2.32 3.81
CA MET A 44 0.78 -3.09 4.11
C MET A 44 0.91 -3.35 5.63
N THR A 45 2.14 -3.51 6.11
CA THR A 45 2.43 -3.66 7.54
C THR A 45 2.82 -2.32 8.18
N PRO A 46 2.79 -2.18 9.53
CA PRO A 46 3.14 -0.94 10.21
C PRO A 46 4.54 -0.38 9.90
N TRP A 47 5.49 -1.23 9.51
CA TRP A 47 6.87 -0.84 9.18
C TRP A 47 7.00 -0.18 7.79
N ASP A 48 5.97 -0.29 6.94
CA ASP A 48 5.97 0.22 5.56
C ASP A 48 5.43 1.66 5.44
N GLY A 49 5.23 2.38 6.55
CA GLY A 49 4.66 3.73 6.53
C GLY A 49 5.40 4.68 5.57
N ASP A 50 6.73 4.69 5.61
CA ASP A 50 7.56 5.51 4.71
C ASP A 50 7.43 5.10 3.24
N LEU A 51 7.27 3.79 2.97
CA LEU A 51 7.09 3.26 1.63
C LEU A 51 5.79 3.80 1.02
N LEU A 52 4.70 3.78 1.79
CA LEU A 52 3.40 4.29 1.34
C LEU A 52 3.44 5.80 1.16
N LEU A 53 4.02 6.56 2.09
CA LEU A 53 4.13 8.02 1.99
C LEU A 53 4.92 8.46 0.74
N ARG A 54 5.95 7.71 0.34
CA ARG A 54 6.72 7.99 -0.90
C ARG A 54 5.93 7.73 -2.18
N ARG A 55 4.79 7.01 -2.11
CA ARG A 55 4.00 6.72 -3.30
C ARG A 55 3.25 7.97 -3.74
N LYS A 56 3.52 8.42 -4.97
CA LYS A 56 3.01 9.66 -5.57
C LYS A 56 1.51 9.91 -5.31
N TYR A 57 0.69 8.87 -5.40
CA TYR A 57 -0.76 8.99 -5.24
C TYR A 57 -1.24 8.91 -3.79
N PHE A 58 -0.45 8.37 -2.87
CA PHE A 58 -0.79 8.26 -1.44
C PHE A 58 -0.62 9.61 -0.74
N CYS A 59 0.53 10.29 -0.94
CA CYS A 59 0.75 11.64 -0.39
C CYS A 59 -0.32 12.66 -0.85
N THR A 60 -0.78 12.53 -2.10
CA THR A 60 -1.79 13.45 -2.65
C THR A 60 -3.15 13.29 -1.95
N MET A 61 -3.45 12.10 -1.41
CA MET A 61 -4.68 11.84 -0.66
C MET A 61 -4.71 12.54 0.71
N PHE A 62 -3.62 12.46 1.48
CA PHE A 62 -3.57 13.09 2.80
C PHE A 62 -3.52 14.62 2.72
N ARG A 63 -2.95 15.16 1.64
CA ARG A 63 -2.95 16.61 1.39
C ARG A 63 -4.34 17.20 1.15
N VAL A 64 -5.26 16.43 0.54
CA VAL A 64 -6.66 16.88 0.33
C VAL A 64 -7.45 16.85 1.65
N ALA A 65 -7.08 15.99 2.60
CA ALA A 65 -7.73 15.89 3.91
C ALA A 65 -7.26 16.93 4.95
N GLY A 66 -6.39 17.89 4.58
CA GLY A 66 -5.98 18.97 5.48
C GLY A 66 -5.08 18.52 6.65
N HIS A 67 -4.47 17.34 6.58
CA HIS A 67 -3.43 16.92 7.50
C HIS A 67 -2.11 16.80 6.75
N ASN A 68 -1.20 17.72 7.03
CA ASN A 68 0.19 17.61 6.60
C ASN A 68 0.84 16.51 7.45
N ILE A 69 1.08 15.35 6.84
CA ILE A 69 2.07 14.38 7.30
C ILE A 69 3.34 14.63 6.50
#